data_AF-A0A7V8QSY7-F1
#
_entry.id   AF-A0A7V8QSY7-F1
#
_cell.length_a   1.000
_cell.length_b   1.000
_cell.length_c   1.000
_cell.angle_alpha   90.00
_cell.angle_beta   90.00
_cell.angle_gamma   90.00
#
_symmetry.space_group_name_H-M   'P 1'
#
loop_
_entity.id
_entity.type
_entity.pdbx_description
1 polymer ?
#
loop_
_entity_poly.entity_id
_entity_poly.type
_entity_poly.pdbx_seq_one_letter_code
_entity_poly.pdbx_strand_id
1 'polypeptide(L)'
;MSDQLKKNSAQEYFISFIKKKSKLLIGIISIALLVFSISIFFNNKEKNKNILVSEQFNQAKILIQNNKNNEAKIILEKIVAEKNKFYSPLSLYLLIDKEIETNNKKIIVLFDKILLIKKIDEEDINLIKIKKALFLSDSENEQLLLDTLNPIINSDSIWNKKAAKYLSDYFFQKGEKSKSNEYRKIFKGMSKK
;
A
#
# COMPACT_ATOMS: atom_id res chain seq x y z
N MET A 1 3.97 13.35 -59.13
CA MET A 1 5.34 13.90 -59.27
C MET A 1 5.66 14.95 -58.21
N SER A 2 4.70 15.79 -57.80
CA SER A 2 4.85 16.82 -56.75
C SER A 2 5.17 16.29 -55.34
N ASP A 3 4.57 15.17 -54.94
CA ASP A 3 4.75 14.63 -53.58
C ASP A 3 6.12 13.99 -53.35
N GLN A 4 6.73 13.42 -54.40
CA GLN A 4 8.10 12.90 -54.34
C GLN A 4 9.13 14.03 -54.23
N LEU A 5 8.91 15.16 -54.93
CA LEU A 5 9.77 16.35 -54.84
C LEU A 5 9.67 17.03 -53.45
N LYS A 6 8.46 17.15 -52.89
CA LYS A 6 8.26 17.64 -51.51
C LYS A 6 8.91 16.73 -50.47
N LYS A 7 8.76 15.40 -50.61
CA LYS A 7 9.37 14.42 -49.70
C LYS A 7 10.90 14.50 -49.70
N ASN A 8 11.52 14.68 -50.88
CA ASN A 8 12.96 14.88 -51.00
C ASN A 8 13.44 16.18 -50.33
N SER A 9 12.73 17.30 -50.51
CA SER A 9 13.09 18.58 -49.86
C SER A 9 13.03 18.54 -48.33
N ALA A 10 12.04 17.84 -47.76
CA ALA A 10 11.90 17.68 -46.32
C ALA A 10 13.01 16.80 -45.72
N GLN A 11 13.40 15.75 -46.44
CA GLN A 11 14.52 14.88 -46.06
C GLN A 11 15.86 15.62 -46.08
N GLU A 12 16.13 16.40 -47.12
CA GLU A 12 17.35 17.20 -47.23
C GLU A 12 17.44 18.27 -46.13
N TYR A 13 16.32 18.94 -45.85
CA TYR A 13 16.22 19.88 -44.73
C TYR A 13 16.52 19.18 -43.39
N PHE A 14 15.93 18.02 -43.14
CA PHE A 14 16.17 17.24 -41.92
C PHE A 14 17.64 16.83 -41.78
N ILE A 15 18.26 16.32 -42.85
CA ILE A 15 19.68 15.94 -42.87
C ILE A 15 20.57 17.16 -42.57
N SER A 16 20.28 18.30 -43.18
CA SER A 16 21.02 19.55 -42.96
C SER A 16 20.90 20.05 -41.51
N PHE A 17 19.73 19.90 -40.91
CA PHE A 17 19.45 20.28 -39.52
C PHE A 17 20.22 19.39 -38.53
N ILE A 18 20.18 18.07 -38.72
CA ILE A 18 20.94 17.11 -37.90
C ILE A 18 22.44 17.39 -37.99
N LYS A 19 22.98 17.65 -39.20
CA LYS A 19 24.41 17.99 -39.37
C LYS A 19 24.77 19.28 -38.62
N LYS A 20 23.98 20.34 -38.78
CA LYS A 20 24.22 21.66 -38.17
C LYS A 20 24.13 21.65 -36.64
N LYS A 21 23.25 20.82 -36.07
CA LYS A 21 22.99 20.74 -34.61
C LYS A 21 23.51 19.44 -33.99
N SER A 22 24.34 18.69 -34.71
CA SER A 22 24.85 17.36 -34.33
C SER A 22 25.41 17.29 -32.92
N LYS A 23 26.27 18.24 -32.52
CA LYS A 23 26.84 18.29 -31.16
C LYS A 23 25.77 18.43 -30.05
N LEU A 24 24.75 19.27 -30.27
CA LEU A 24 23.65 19.45 -29.33
C LEU A 24 22.78 18.19 -29.25
N LEU A 25 22.50 17.57 -30.41
CA LEU A 25 21.72 16.33 -30.48
C LEU A 25 22.44 15.17 -29.78
N ILE A 26 23.75 15.02 -29.99
CA ILE A 26 24.56 14.02 -29.28
C ILE A 26 24.48 14.26 -27.78
N GLY A 27 24.62 15.50 -27.32
CA GLY A 27 24.48 15.85 -25.90
C GLY A 27 23.12 15.44 -25.32
N ILE A 28 22.02 15.76 -26.02
CA ILE A 28 20.65 15.39 -25.60
C ILE A 28 20.48 13.87 -25.55
N ILE A 29 20.97 13.15 -26.55
CA ILE A 29 20.90 11.67 -26.61
C ILE A 29 21.72 11.05 -25.47
N SER A 30 22.93 11.56 -25.20
CA SER A 30 23.75 11.11 -24.08
C SER A 30 23.07 11.32 -22.73
N ILE A 31 22.41 12.46 -22.52
CA ILE A 31 21.63 12.74 -21.31
C ILE A 31 20.44 11.79 -21.20
N ALA A 32 19.70 11.57 -22.29
CA ALA A 32 18.57 10.65 -22.32
C ALA A 32 18.99 9.20 -21.98
N LEU A 33 20.12 8.73 -22.53
CA LEU A 33 20.69 7.42 -22.22
C LEU A 33 21.11 7.29 -20.76
N LEU A 34 21.68 8.34 -20.17
CA LEU A 34 22.02 8.38 -18.75
C LEU A 34 20.77 8.26 -17.87
N VAL A 35 19.74 9.07 -18.14
CA VAL A 35 18.46 9.00 -17.41
C VAL A 35 17.83 7.61 -17.53
N PHE A 36 17.83 7.03 -18.73
CA PHE A 36 17.29 5.69 -18.97
C PHE A 36 18.06 4.61 -18.20
N SER A 37 19.40 4.65 -18.22
CA SER A 37 20.25 3.72 -17.50
C SER A 37 20.04 3.80 -15.99
N ILE A 38 19.94 5.02 -15.46
CA ILE A 38 19.62 5.27 -14.04
C ILE A 38 18.27 4.66 -13.68
N SER A 39 17.24 4.85 -14.52
CA SER A 39 15.91 4.28 -14.30
C SER A 39 15.91 2.74 -14.25
N ILE A 40 16.63 2.08 -15.18
CA ILE A 40 16.76 0.61 -15.18
C ILE A 40 17.44 0.12 -13.90
N PHE A 41 18.53 0.78 -13.49
CA PHE A 41 19.26 0.41 -12.29
C PHE A 41 18.39 0.48 -11.03
N PHE A 42 17.63 1.57 -10.86
CA PHE A 42 16.68 1.71 -9.74
C PHE A 42 15.59 0.63 -9.76
N ASN A 43 15.01 0.33 -10.93
CA ASN A 43 13.97 -0.68 -11.06
C ASN A 43 14.48 -2.10 -10.72
N ASN A 44 15.68 -2.47 -11.19
CA ASN A 44 16.28 -3.77 -10.87
C ASN A 44 16.58 -3.91 -9.37
N LYS A 45 17.03 -2.84 -8.71
CA LYS A 45 17.28 -2.84 -7.27
C LYS A 45 15.98 -3.05 -6.47
N GLU A 46 14.89 -2.37 -6.84
CA GLU A 46 13.57 -2.60 -6.21
C GLU A 46 13.06 -4.03 -6.45
N LYS A 47 13.22 -4.57 -7.66
CA LYS A 47 12.83 -5.95 -7.99
C LYS A 47 13.57 -6.99 -7.13
N ASN A 48 14.88 -6.84 -6.99
CA ASN A 48 15.68 -7.75 -6.16
C ASN A 48 15.27 -7.68 -4.68
N LYS A 49 14.95 -6.49 -4.17
CA LYS A 49 14.42 -6.34 -2.81
C LYS A 49 13.09 -7.07 -2.64
N ASN A 50 12.16 -6.94 -3.59
CA ASN A 50 10.86 -7.61 -3.52
C ASN A 50 10.99 -9.14 -3.55
N ILE A 51 11.91 -9.68 -4.36
CA ILE A 51 12.20 -11.12 -4.41
C ILE A 51 12.71 -11.59 -3.04
N LEU A 52 13.70 -10.90 -2.48
CA LEU A 52 14.27 -11.26 -1.17
C LEU A 52 13.21 -11.25 -0.06
N VAL A 53 12.35 -10.22 -0.01
CA VAL A 53 11.28 -10.13 0.97
C VAL A 53 10.25 -11.26 0.78
N SER A 54 9.93 -11.62 -0.46
CA SER A 54 9.06 -12.75 -0.75
C SER A 54 9.64 -14.08 -0.28
N GLU A 55 10.94 -14.31 -0.51
CA GLU A 55 11.65 -15.51 -0.06
C GLU A 55 11.65 -15.60 1.46
N GLN A 56 11.95 -14.51 2.15
CA GLN A 56 11.86 -14.43 3.62
C GLN A 56 10.45 -14.72 4.13
N PHE A 57 9.43 -14.18 3.48
CA PHE A 57 8.03 -14.44 3.87
C PHE A 57 7.65 -15.91 3.70
N ASN A 58 8.08 -16.55 2.61
CA ASN A 58 7.87 -17.98 2.39
C ASN A 58 8.66 -18.83 3.39
N GLN A 59 9.89 -18.44 3.71
CA GLN A 59 10.69 -19.09 4.75
C GLN A 59 10.00 -19.01 6.11
N ALA A 60 9.43 -17.85 6.48
CA ALA A 60 8.67 -17.71 7.72
C ALA A 60 7.46 -18.67 7.75
N LYS A 61 6.73 -18.84 6.63
CA LYS A 61 5.64 -19.82 6.54
C LYS A 61 6.12 -21.26 6.77
N ILE A 62 7.25 -21.65 6.18
CA ILE A 62 7.85 -22.98 6.37
C ILE A 62 8.26 -23.18 7.84
N LEU A 63 8.85 -22.16 8.46
CA LEU A 63 9.23 -22.20 9.88
C LEU A 63 8.00 -22.39 10.78
N ILE A 64 6.89 -21.70 10.50
CA ILE A 64 5.62 -21.89 11.23
C ILE A 64 5.12 -23.33 11.09
N GLN A 65 5.14 -23.89 9.87
CA GLN A 65 4.75 -25.29 9.65
C GLN A 65 5.63 -26.29 10.43
N ASN A 66 6.89 -25.94 10.66
CA ASN A 66 7.84 -26.73 11.44
C ASN A 66 7.83 -26.39 12.94
N ASN A 67 6.81 -25.69 13.44
CA ASN A 67 6.65 -25.25 14.83
C ASN A 67 7.79 -24.33 15.34
N LYS A 68 8.52 -23.67 14.44
CA LYS A 68 9.61 -22.73 14.75
C LYS A 68 9.11 -21.29 14.81
N ASN A 69 8.09 -21.04 15.64
CA ASN A 69 7.39 -19.75 15.68
C ASN A 69 8.29 -18.57 16.08
N ASN A 70 9.28 -18.78 16.97
CA ASN A 70 10.21 -17.73 17.37
C ASN A 70 11.11 -17.28 16.21
N GLU A 71 11.61 -18.22 15.40
CA GLU A 71 12.41 -17.93 14.20
C GLU A 71 11.55 -17.20 13.15
N ALA A 72 10.32 -17.68 12.93
CA ALA A 72 9.37 -17.05 12.02
C ALA A 72 9.04 -15.62 12.45
N LYS A 73 8.82 -15.40 13.76
CA LYS A 73 8.53 -14.08 14.34
C LYS A 73 9.59 -13.05 14.00
N ILE A 74 10.87 -13.40 14.19
CA ILE A 74 12.01 -12.51 13.89
C ILE A 74 11.99 -12.11 12.41
N ILE A 75 11.74 -13.06 11.51
CA ILE A 75 11.69 -12.79 10.06
C ILE A 75 10.49 -11.91 9.71
N LEU A 76 9.30 -12.19 10.25
CA LEU A 76 8.09 -11.41 9.95
C LEU A 76 8.19 -9.97 10.48
N GLU A 77 8.75 -9.77 11.67
CA GLU A 77 8.98 -8.43 12.21
C GLU A 77 10.02 -7.65 11.40
N LYS A 78 11.06 -8.33 10.90
CA LYS A 78 12.03 -7.74 9.97
C LYS A 78 11.34 -7.29 8.68
N ILE A 79 10.48 -8.11 8.09
CA ILE A 79 9.73 -7.75 6.87
C ILE A 79 8.84 -6.52 7.10
N VAL A 80 8.19 -6.40 8.28
CA VAL A 80 7.44 -5.19 8.64
C VAL A 80 8.36 -3.96 8.69
N ALA A 81 9.55 -4.10 9.28
CA ALA A 81 10.53 -3.01 9.36
C ALA A 81 11.07 -2.58 7.98
N GLU A 82 11.12 -3.48 7.00
CA GLU A 82 11.57 -3.18 5.64
C GLU A 82 10.59 -2.33 4.81
N LYS A 83 9.37 -2.10 5.33
CA LYS A 83 8.32 -1.24 4.75
C LYS A 83 7.96 -1.61 3.31
N ASN A 84 7.90 -2.91 3.04
CA ASN A 84 7.41 -3.41 1.76
C ASN A 84 5.88 -3.26 1.68
N LYS A 85 5.37 -2.63 0.61
CA LYS A 85 3.94 -2.32 0.48
C LYS A 85 3.01 -3.54 0.48
N PHE A 86 3.51 -4.72 0.11
CA PHE A 86 2.71 -5.95 0.10
C PHE A 86 3.03 -6.83 1.31
N TYR A 87 4.32 -7.13 1.51
CA TYR A 87 4.72 -8.12 2.49
C TYR A 87 4.71 -7.59 3.93
N SER A 88 4.84 -6.28 4.17
CA SER A 88 4.73 -5.76 5.54
C SER A 88 3.29 -5.92 6.10
N PRO A 89 2.20 -5.54 5.39
CA PRO A 89 0.84 -5.92 5.76
C PRO A 89 0.66 -7.43 5.97
N LEU A 90 1.09 -8.24 5.00
CA LEU A 90 0.92 -9.70 5.05
C LEU A 90 1.66 -10.34 6.21
N SER A 91 2.85 -9.86 6.56
CA SER A 91 3.62 -10.35 7.70
C SER A 91 2.94 -10.04 9.02
N LEU A 92 2.35 -8.85 9.18
CA LEU A 92 1.57 -8.54 10.37
C LEU A 92 0.33 -9.44 10.46
N TYR A 93 -0.41 -9.62 9.37
CA TYR A 93 -1.59 -10.49 9.39
C TYR A 93 -1.22 -11.91 9.74
N LEU A 94 -0.11 -12.42 9.20
CA LEU A 94 0.36 -13.76 9.54
C LEU A 94 0.79 -13.89 11.02
N LEU A 95 1.39 -12.86 11.60
CA LEU A 95 1.72 -12.83 13.04
C LEU A 95 0.46 -12.93 13.92
N ILE A 96 -0.61 -12.24 13.52
CA ILE A 96 -1.90 -12.22 14.23
C ILE A 96 -2.66 -13.54 14.02
N ASP A 97 -2.86 -13.95 12.75
CA ASP A 97 -3.66 -15.13 12.37
C ASP A 97 -3.08 -16.45 12.90
N LYS A 98 -1.78 -16.45 13.24
CA LYS A 98 -1.09 -17.61 13.82
C LYS A 98 -0.78 -17.45 15.30
N GLU A 99 -1.30 -16.40 15.93
CA GLU A 99 -1.10 -16.11 17.36
C GLU A 99 0.38 -16.10 17.77
N ILE A 100 1.28 -15.72 16.86
CA ILE A 100 2.74 -15.67 17.07
C ILE A 100 3.12 -14.38 17.83
N GLU A 101 2.37 -13.31 17.59
CA GLU A 101 2.40 -12.11 18.42
C GLU A 101 1.02 -11.91 19.03
N THR A 102 0.96 -11.84 20.36
CA THR A 102 -0.26 -11.67 21.16
C THR A 102 -0.21 -10.40 21.99
N ASN A 103 0.90 -9.65 21.95
CA ASN A 103 0.99 -8.36 22.62
C ASN A 103 0.23 -7.28 21.83
N ASN A 104 -0.96 -6.92 22.31
CA ASN A 104 -1.83 -5.93 21.67
C ASN A 104 -1.15 -4.60 21.39
N LYS A 105 -0.33 -4.09 22.34
CA LYS A 105 0.39 -2.82 22.15
C LYS A 105 1.37 -2.92 20.99
N LYS A 106 2.08 -4.05 20.88
CA LYS A 106 3.04 -4.28 19.80
C LYS A 106 2.34 -4.43 18.45
N ILE A 107 1.21 -5.13 18.39
CA ILE A 107 0.40 -5.27 17.16
C ILE A 107 -0.06 -3.90 16.67
N ILE A 108 -0.57 -3.05 17.57
CA ILE A 108 -0.98 -1.68 17.24
C ILE A 108 0.20 -0.88 16.65
N VAL A 109 1.38 -0.97 17.25
CA VAL A 109 2.60 -0.31 16.72
C VAL A 109 2.98 -0.85 15.35
N LEU A 110 2.83 -2.15 15.09
CA LEU A 110 3.10 -2.72 13.76
C LEU A 110 2.10 -2.22 12.72
N PHE A 111 0.81 -2.10 13.06
CA PHE A 111 -0.18 -1.46 12.20
C PHE A 111 0.20 -0.01 11.86
N ASP A 112 0.61 0.78 12.86
CA ASP A 112 1.01 2.17 12.65
C ASP A 112 2.23 2.28 11.74
N LYS A 113 3.22 1.38 11.88
CA LYS A 113 4.36 1.31 10.97
C LYS A 113 3.95 1.04 9.53
N ILE A 114 2.95 0.19 9.32
CA ILE A 114 2.44 -0.18 7.99
C ILE A 114 1.65 0.96 7.36
N LEU A 115 0.85 1.68 8.14
CA LEU A 115 0.10 2.86 7.69
C LEU A 115 1.00 4.02 7.23
N LEU A 116 2.27 4.04 7.67
CA LEU A 116 3.28 5.02 7.25
C LEU A 116 4.05 4.61 5.98
N ILE A 117 3.77 3.46 5.38
CA ILE A 117 4.44 3.02 4.15
C ILE A 117 3.97 3.88 2.98
N LYS A 118 4.93 4.52 2.29
CA LYS A 118 4.67 5.29 1.07
C LYS A 118 4.33 4.36 -0.09
N LYS A 119 3.58 4.84 -1.09
CA LYS A 119 3.18 4.09 -2.31
C LYS A 119 2.14 2.97 -2.07
N ILE A 120 1.39 3.01 -0.96
CA ILE A 120 0.14 2.23 -0.80
C ILE A 120 -1.01 3.14 -1.25
N ASP A 121 -1.89 2.62 -2.09
CA ASP A 121 -3.04 3.36 -2.58
C ASP A 121 -4.04 3.64 -1.45
N GLU A 122 -4.80 4.71 -1.56
CA GLU A 122 -5.68 5.17 -0.47
C GLU A 122 -6.69 4.09 -0.03
N GLU A 123 -7.25 3.35 -0.99
CA GLU A 123 -8.21 2.28 -0.68
C GLU A 123 -7.55 1.07 0.00
N ASP A 124 -6.29 0.79 -0.29
CA ASP A 124 -5.51 -0.22 0.41
C ASP A 124 -5.15 0.25 1.83
N ILE A 125 -4.84 1.54 2.02
CA ILE A 125 -4.68 2.14 3.35
C ILE A 125 -5.98 2.02 4.16
N ASN A 126 -7.13 2.30 3.56
CA ASN A 126 -8.44 2.17 4.22
C ASN A 126 -8.75 0.72 4.58
N LEU A 127 -8.38 -0.24 3.73
CA LEU A 127 -8.47 -1.67 4.06
C LEU A 127 -7.58 -2.04 5.25
N ILE A 128 -6.34 -1.54 5.30
CA ILE A 128 -5.42 -1.77 6.43
C ILE A 128 -6.01 -1.17 7.72
N LYS A 129 -6.59 0.03 7.68
CA LYS A 129 -7.29 0.64 8.82
C LYS A 129 -8.49 -0.18 9.28
N ILE A 130 -9.29 -0.73 8.35
CA ILE A 130 -10.38 -1.65 8.73
C ILE A 130 -9.85 -2.89 9.43
N LYS A 131 -8.74 -3.48 8.96
CA LYS A 131 -8.12 -4.63 9.63
C LYS A 131 -7.56 -4.27 11.01
N LYS A 132 -7.00 -3.07 11.17
CA LYS A 132 -6.61 -2.53 12.48
C LYS A 132 -7.83 -2.41 13.39
N ALA A 133 -8.93 -1.86 12.88
CA ALA A 133 -10.18 -1.73 13.63
C ALA A 133 -10.74 -3.09 14.08
N LEU A 134 -10.71 -4.09 13.20
CA LEU A 134 -11.09 -5.48 13.52
C LEU A 134 -10.28 -6.05 14.68
N PHE A 135 -8.98 -5.76 14.73
CA PHE A 135 -8.14 -6.13 15.85
C PHE A 135 -8.47 -5.33 17.12
N LEU A 136 -8.82 -4.05 16.98
CA LEU A 136 -9.15 -3.17 18.10
C LEU A 136 -10.51 -3.44 18.75
N SER A 137 -11.47 -4.10 18.10
CA SER A 137 -12.75 -4.43 18.78
C SER A 137 -12.55 -5.28 20.01
N ASP A 138 -11.50 -6.10 20.00
CA ASP A 138 -11.15 -6.99 21.09
C ASP A 138 -10.29 -6.26 22.14
N SER A 139 -10.03 -4.96 21.94
CA SER A 139 -9.30 -4.09 22.85
C SER A 139 -10.23 -3.09 23.55
N GLU A 140 -9.82 -2.63 24.73
CA GLU A 140 -10.60 -1.68 25.54
C GLU A 140 -10.60 -0.23 25.01
N ASN A 141 -9.96 0.04 23.86
CA ASN A 141 -9.75 1.41 23.39
C ASN A 141 -10.76 1.84 22.31
N GLU A 142 -11.97 2.19 22.76
CA GLU A 142 -13.05 2.71 21.91
C GLU A 142 -12.64 3.96 21.11
N GLN A 143 -11.93 4.90 21.75
CA GLN A 143 -11.53 6.14 21.09
C GLN A 143 -10.61 5.87 19.89
N LEU A 144 -9.62 5.00 20.07
CA LEU A 144 -8.71 4.61 19.00
C LEU A 144 -9.44 3.91 17.84
N LEU A 145 -10.48 3.13 18.14
CA LEU A 145 -11.33 2.51 17.14
C LEU A 145 -12.10 3.58 16.33
N LEU A 146 -12.70 4.56 17.01
CA LEU A 146 -13.39 5.69 16.38
C LEU A 146 -12.45 6.51 15.50
N ASP A 147 -11.26 6.85 16.01
CA ASP A 147 -10.24 7.61 15.27
C ASP A 147 -9.75 6.87 14.02
N THR A 148 -9.75 5.52 14.07
CA THR A 148 -9.36 4.68 12.94
C THR A 148 -10.43 4.65 11.83
N LEU A 149 -11.71 4.62 12.19
CA LEU A 149 -12.81 4.38 11.24
C LEU A 149 -13.57 5.62 10.79
N ASN A 150 -13.74 6.63 11.64
CA ASN A 150 -14.50 7.85 11.28
C ASN A 150 -13.94 8.57 10.04
N PRO A 151 -12.61 8.67 9.84
CA PRO A 151 -12.08 9.25 8.60
C PRO A 151 -12.49 8.49 7.33
N ILE A 152 -12.69 7.16 7.43
CA ILE A 152 -13.13 6.33 6.30
C ILE A 152 -14.63 6.50 6.08
N ILE A 153 -15.41 6.58 7.16
CA ILE A 153 -16.87 6.76 7.10
C ILE A 153 -17.24 8.10 6.45
N ASN A 154 -16.46 9.13 6.73
CA ASN A 154 -16.69 10.50 6.25
C ASN A 154 -16.06 10.78 4.88
N SER A 155 -15.49 9.77 4.20
CA SER A 155 -14.91 9.91 2.87
C SER A 155 -15.76 9.23 1.79
N ASP A 156 -15.39 9.46 0.52
CA ASP A 156 -15.99 8.79 -0.63
C ASP A 156 -15.40 7.39 -0.90
N SER A 157 -14.64 6.85 0.05
CA SER A 157 -14.01 5.53 -0.04
C SER A 157 -15.05 4.42 -0.27
N ILE A 158 -14.67 3.41 -1.05
CA ILE A 158 -15.47 2.18 -1.22
C ILE A 158 -15.73 1.44 0.10
N TRP A 159 -14.94 1.76 1.14
CA TRP A 159 -15.01 1.14 2.45
C TRP A 159 -15.91 1.87 3.45
N ASN A 160 -16.42 3.07 3.14
CA ASN A 160 -17.16 3.92 4.07
C ASN A 160 -18.37 3.22 4.74
N LYS A 161 -19.20 2.54 3.95
CA LYS A 161 -20.37 1.78 4.44
C LYS A 161 -19.96 0.60 5.31
N LYS A 162 -18.87 -0.07 4.97
CA LYS A 162 -18.36 -1.21 5.75
C LYS A 162 -17.81 -0.74 7.11
N ALA A 163 -17.10 0.37 7.14
CA ALA A 163 -16.62 1.00 8.37
C ALA A 163 -17.81 1.44 9.27
N ALA A 164 -18.83 2.09 8.69
CA ALA A 164 -20.03 2.49 9.44
C ALA A 164 -20.82 1.29 9.96
N LYS A 165 -21.01 0.24 9.14
CA LYS A 165 -21.63 -1.01 9.59
C LYS A 165 -20.86 -1.62 10.77
N TYR A 166 -19.54 -1.65 10.68
CA TYR A 166 -18.70 -2.21 11.73
C TYR A 166 -18.85 -1.47 13.07
N LEU A 167 -18.81 -0.13 13.08
CA LEU A 167 -19.07 0.64 14.32
C LEU A 167 -20.50 0.44 14.84
N SER A 168 -21.49 0.37 13.95
CA SER A 168 -22.87 0.02 14.32
C SER A 168 -22.93 -1.32 15.05
N ASP A 169 -22.26 -2.34 14.53
CA ASP A 169 -22.23 -3.69 15.10
C ASP A 169 -21.46 -3.72 16.43
N TYR A 170 -20.33 -3.00 16.53
CA TYR A 170 -19.54 -2.84 17.75
C TYR A 170 -20.37 -2.23 18.89
N PHE A 171 -21.00 -1.07 18.66
CA PHE A 171 -21.82 -0.41 19.67
C PHE A 171 -23.08 -1.21 20.02
N PHE A 172 -23.62 -1.96 19.06
CA PHE A 172 -24.74 -2.86 19.33
C PHE A 172 -24.34 -3.96 20.31
N GLN A 173 -23.19 -4.61 20.10
CA GLN A 173 -22.68 -5.66 20.97
C GLN A 173 -22.37 -5.16 22.39
N LYS A 174 -21.95 -3.90 22.54
CA LYS A 174 -21.77 -3.23 23.84
C LYS A 174 -23.07 -2.80 24.53
N GLY A 175 -24.23 -2.93 23.88
CA GLY A 175 -25.51 -2.45 24.41
C GLY A 175 -25.75 -0.95 24.23
N GLU A 176 -24.85 -0.23 23.54
CA GLU A 176 -24.93 1.21 23.28
C GLU A 176 -25.83 1.52 22.07
N LYS A 177 -27.13 1.25 22.23
CA LYS A 177 -28.13 1.32 21.15
C LYS A 177 -28.18 2.67 20.44
N SER A 178 -27.97 3.79 21.15
CA SER A 178 -28.00 5.13 20.55
C SER A 178 -26.88 5.30 19.51
N LYS A 179 -25.62 5.07 19.92
CA LYS A 179 -24.45 5.15 19.03
C LYS A 179 -24.57 4.15 17.87
N SER A 180 -25.02 2.92 18.16
CA SER A 180 -25.26 1.91 17.12
C SER A 180 -26.24 2.43 16.04
N ASN A 181 -27.34 3.06 16.46
CA ASN A 181 -28.33 3.60 15.54
C ASN A 181 -27.81 4.79 14.72
N GLU A 182 -26.90 5.61 15.24
CA GLU A 182 -26.25 6.70 14.50
C GLU A 182 -25.46 6.15 13.31
N TYR A 183 -24.53 5.23 13.55
CA TYR A 183 -23.74 4.61 12.48
C TYR A 183 -24.62 3.75 11.54
N ARG A 184 -25.72 3.18 12.06
CA ARG A 184 -26.70 2.45 11.25
C ARG A 184 -27.37 3.32 10.20
N LYS A 185 -27.70 4.57 10.53
CA LYS A 185 -28.27 5.53 9.57
C LYS A 185 -27.25 5.86 8.47
N ILE A 186 -25.98 5.99 8.82
CA ILE A 186 -24.91 6.28 7.85
C ILE A 186 -24.79 5.14 6.83
N PHE A 187 -24.65 3.88 7.27
CA PHE A 187 -24.48 2.77 6.32
C PHE A 187 -25.71 2.55 5.43
N LYS A 188 -26.92 2.83 5.94
CA LYS A 188 -28.19 2.72 5.19
C LYS A 188 -28.43 3.90 4.23
N GLY A 189 -27.55 4.90 4.20
CA GLY A 189 -27.70 6.08 3.34
C GLY A 189 -28.75 7.08 3.83
N MET A 190 -29.17 7.00 5.09
CA MET A 190 -30.20 7.87 5.68
C MET A 190 -29.61 9.15 6.32
N SER A 191 -28.29 9.38 6.21
CA SER A 191 -27.60 10.53 6.83
C SER A 191 -27.12 11.61 5.85
N LYS A 192 -27.20 11.39 4.52
CA LYS A 192 -26.85 12.44 3.55
C LYS A 192 -28.10 13.30 3.26
N LYS A 193 -28.24 14.39 4.01
CA LYS A 193 -28.99 15.59 3.61
C LYS A 193 -28.01 16.74 3.52
#